data_AF-A0A9E4FKH6-F1
#
_entry.id   AF-A0A9E4FKH6-F1
#
_cell.length_a   1.000
_cell.length_b   1.000
_cell.length_c   1.000
_cell.angle_alpha   90.00
_cell.angle_beta   90.00
_cell.angle_gamma   90.00
#
_symmetry.space_group_name_H-M   'P 1'
#
loop_
_entity.id
_entity.type
_entity.pdbx_description
1 polymer ?
#
loop_
_entity_poly.entity_id
_entity_poly.type
_entity_poly.pdbx_seq_one_letter_code
_entity_poly.pdbx_strand_id
1 'polypeptide(L)'
;MAEEHQIDRRMALLIDGDNAQASLVANILAEASKYGLVTIRRIYGDWTTPNMNSWRESLQLHAFQPIQQFRYTKGKNATDSAMIIDAMDILYETVVNSFCLVSS
;
A
#
# COMPACT_ATOMS: atom_id res chain seq x y z
N MET A 1 -10.84 24.25 21.57
CA MET A 1 -11.74 23.78 20.48
C MET A 1 -10.89 23.04 19.45
N ALA A 2 -10.33 21.90 19.81
CA ALA A 2 -9.45 21.12 18.93
C ALA A 2 -9.72 19.62 19.13
N GLU A 3 -10.97 19.22 18.90
CA GLU A 3 -11.39 17.81 18.89
C GLU A 3 -12.43 17.61 17.79
N GLU A 4 -12.08 17.99 16.55
CA GLU A 4 -12.81 17.54 15.37
C GLU A 4 -11.78 17.09 14.32
N HIS A 5 -12.14 16.06 13.54
CA HIS A 5 -11.43 15.49 12.38
C HIS A 5 -10.48 14.30 12.51
N GLN A 6 -10.58 13.44 13.53
CA GLN A 6 -9.90 12.12 13.44
C GLN A 6 -10.58 11.18 12.40
N ILE A 7 -11.88 11.36 12.15
CA ILE A 7 -12.68 10.55 11.21
C ILE A 7 -12.52 11.00 9.75
N ASP A 8 -12.11 12.24 9.48
CA ASP A 8 -12.05 12.75 8.09
C ASP A 8 -10.64 12.68 7.46
N ARG A 9 -9.67 12.10 8.16
CA ARG A 9 -8.35 11.85 7.56
C ARG A 9 -8.38 10.59 6.71
N ARG A 10 -8.68 10.72 5.42
CA ARG A 10 -8.60 9.63 4.44
C ARG A 10 -7.15 9.38 4.06
N MET A 11 -6.73 8.13 4.11
CA MET A 11 -5.35 7.72 3.90
C MET A 11 -5.23 6.69 2.77
N ALA A 12 -4.16 6.82 1.98
CA ALA A 12 -3.69 5.76 1.10
C ALA A 12 -2.56 4.97 1.76
N LEU A 13 -2.72 3.64 1.85
CA LEU A 13 -1.68 2.70 2.26
C LEU A 13 -1.12 1.99 1.04
N LEU A 14 0.13 2.31 0.70
CA LEU A 14 0.86 1.80 -0.45
C LEU A 14 2.04 0.97 0.04
N ILE A 15 2.08 -0.30 -0.35
CA ILE A 15 3.04 -1.27 0.16
C ILE A 15 3.85 -1.85 -1.01
N ASP A 16 5.17 -1.77 -0.92
CA ASP A 16 6.06 -2.58 -1.73
C ASP A 16 6.01 -4.04 -1.26
N GLY A 17 5.20 -4.85 -1.94
CA GLY A 17 5.00 -6.27 -1.62
C GLY A 17 6.21 -7.14 -1.92
N ASP A 18 7.17 -6.61 -2.67
CA ASP A 18 8.38 -7.32 -3.02
C ASP A 18 9.44 -7.29 -1.93
N ASN A 19 9.44 -6.20 -1.16
CA ASN A 19 10.38 -5.94 -0.07
C ASN A 19 9.75 -6.05 1.32
N ALA A 20 8.42 -5.97 1.44
CA ALA A 20 7.70 -6.17 2.69
C ALA A 20 7.40 -7.64 2.99
N GLN A 21 7.05 -7.95 4.24
CA GLN A 21 6.60 -9.27 4.66
C GLN A 21 5.08 -9.29 4.83
N ALA A 22 4.40 -10.25 4.18
CA ALA A 22 2.94 -10.42 4.28
C ALA A 22 2.44 -10.56 5.73
N SER A 23 3.23 -11.19 6.61
CA SER A 23 2.90 -11.39 8.03
C SER A 23 2.75 -10.09 8.81
N LEU A 24 3.35 -8.98 8.35
CA LEU A 24 3.29 -7.68 9.03
C LEU A 24 2.10 -6.84 8.59
N VAL A 25 1.39 -7.22 7.53
CA VAL A 25 0.31 -6.42 6.93
C VAL A 25 -0.77 -6.03 7.93
N ALA A 26 -1.20 -6.97 8.77
CA ALA A 26 -2.21 -6.70 9.79
C ALA A 26 -1.74 -5.64 10.79
N ASN A 27 -0.47 -5.72 11.22
CA ASN A 27 0.13 -4.76 12.15
C ASN A 27 0.31 -3.39 11.51
N ILE A 28 0.76 -3.35 10.24
CA ILE A 28 0.90 -2.11 9.46
C ILE A 28 -0.45 -1.44 9.30
N LEU A 29 -1.49 -2.19 8.93
CA LEU A 29 -2.84 -1.66 8.77
C LEU A 29 -3.40 -1.14 10.11
N ALA A 30 -3.18 -1.86 11.21
CA ALA A 30 -3.59 -1.43 12.54
C ALA A 30 -2.87 -0.14 12.96
N GLU A 31 -1.58 0.00 12.66
CA GLU A 31 -0.81 1.21 12.95
C GLU A 31 -1.28 2.39 12.09
N ALA A 32 -1.41 2.20 10.77
CA ALA A 32 -1.88 3.24 9.84
C ALA A 32 -3.27 3.76 10.24
N SER A 33 -4.16 2.85 10.68
CA SER A 33 -5.52 3.19 11.10
C SER A 33 -5.59 4.11 12.33
N LYS A 34 -4.51 4.25 13.12
CA LYS A 34 -4.43 5.21 14.23
C LYS A 34 -4.33 6.67 13.74
N TYR A 35 -3.89 6.87 12.49
CA TYR A 35 -3.61 8.18 11.92
C TYR A 35 -4.70 8.66 10.95
N GLY A 36 -5.61 7.77 10.53
CA GLY A 36 -6.72 8.09 9.64
C GLY A 36 -7.44 6.84 9.12
N LEU A 37 -8.55 7.05 8.42
CA LEU A 37 -9.28 5.99 7.72
C LEU A 37 -8.52 5.59 6.46
N VAL A 38 -7.99 4.37 6.43
CA VAL A 38 -7.31 3.82 5.25
C VAL A 38 -8.35 3.42 4.19
N THR A 39 -8.53 4.28 3.19
CA THR A 39 -9.52 4.14 2.10
C THR A 39 -8.92 3.53 0.84
N ILE A 40 -7.62 3.72 0.60
CA ILE A 40 -6.89 3.08 -0.51
C ILE A 40 -5.87 2.11 0.10
N ARG A 41 -5.85 0.88 -0.41
CA ARG A 41 -4.98 -0.21 0.08
C ARG A 41 -4.40 -0.94 -1.12
N ARG A 42 -3.13 -0.72 -1.41
CA ARG A 42 -2.47 -1.30 -2.59
C ARG A 42 -1.16 -1.96 -2.21
N ILE A 43 -0.91 -3.14 -2.79
CA ILE A 43 0.36 -3.85 -2.68
C ILE A 43 0.92 -4.01 -4.10
N TYR A 44 2.12 -3.47 -4.30
CA TYR A 44 2.83 -3.48 -5.59
C TYR A 44 3.79 -4.64 -5.62
N GLY A 45 3.85 -5.33 -6.76
CA GLY A 45 4.87 -6.34 -6.97
C GLY A 45 4.58 -7.24 -8.16
N ASP A 46 5.47 -8.21 -8.35
CA ASP A 46 5.30 -9.20 -9.41
C ASP A 46 4.48 -10.40 -8.90
N TRP A 47 3.16 -10.34 -8.97
CA TRP A 47 2.25 -11.40 -8.50
C TRP A 47 2.36 -12.72 -9.27
N THR A 48 3.21 -12.80 -10.30
CA THR A 48 3.55 -14.06 -10.96
C THR A 48 4.65 -14.83 -10.22
N THR A 49 5.36 -14.20 -9.28
CA THR A 49 6.49 -14.83 -8.60
C THR A 49 6.07 -15.57 -7.31
N PRO A 50 6.77 -16.66 -6.94
CA PRO A 50 6.37 -17.49 -5.79
C PRO A 50 6.35 -16.76 -4.44
N ASN A 51 7.17 -15.73 -4.25
CA ASN A 51 7.20 -14.92 -3.02
C ASN A 51 5.89 -14.13 -2.80
N MET A 52 5.11 -13.87 -3.85
CA MET A 52 3.82 -13.20 -3.73
C MET A 52 2.69 -14.14 -3.28
N ASN A 53 2.91 -15.45 -3.24
CA ASN A 53 1.88 -16.41 -2.82
C ASN A 53 1.44 -16.23 -1.36
N SER A 54 2.37 -15.84 -0.47
CA SER A 54 2.08 -15.60 0.96
C SER A 54 1.12 -14.43 1.19
N TRP A 55 0.98 -13.54 0.22
CA TRP A 55 0.13 -12.36 0.30
C TRP A 55 -1.33 -12.64 -0.06
N ARG A 56 -1.65 -13.77 -0.73
CA ARG A 56 -3.00 -14.06 -1.23
C ARG A 56 -4.06 -14.06 -0.14
N GLU A 57 -3.75 -14.65 1.01
CA GLU A 57 -4.66 -14.68 2.16
C GLU A 57 -4.87 -13.27 2.73
N SER A 58 -3.78 -12.50 2.87
CA SER A 58 -3.82 -11.12 3.36
C SER A 58 -4.59 -10.17 2.44
N LEU A 59 -4.51 -10.36 1.11
CA LEU A 59 -5.28 -9.57 0.13
C LEU A 59 -6.78 -9.64 0.41
N GLN A 60 -7.28 -10.86 0.53
CA GLN A 60 -8.71 -11.11 0.70
C GLN A 60 -9.19 -10.71 2.09
N LEU A 61 -8.41 -11.03 3.13
CA LEU A 61 -8.77 -10.73 4.51
C LEU A 61 -8.83 -9.22 4.81
N HIS A 62 -7.92 -8.44 4.21
CA HIS A 62 -7.78 -7.02 4.52
C HIS A 62 -8.16 -6.08 3.36
N ALA A 63 -8.75 -6.63 2.30
CA ALA A 63 -9.20 -5.90 1.11
C ALA A 63 -8.09 -5.05 0.47
N PHE A 64 -6.88 -5.61 0.35
CA PHE A 64 -5.83 -4.97 -0.44
C PHE A 64 -6.03 -5.28 -1.93
N GLN A 65 -5.80 -4.26 -2.75
CA GLN A 65 -5.75 -4.42 -4.20
C GLN A 65 -4.31 -4.79 -4.62
N PRO A 66 -4.11 -5.91 -5.33
CA PRO A 66 -2.82 -6.24 -5.93
C PRO A 66 -2.56 -5.35 -7.15
N ILE A 67 -1.39 -4.71 -7.20
CA ILE A 67 -0.90 -3.96 -8.36
C ILE A 67 0.25 -4.74 -8.99
N GLN A 68 0.01 -5.28 -10.19
CA GLN A 68 0.97 -6.10 -10.92
C GLN A 68 2.05 -5.25 -11.57
N GLN A 69 3.31 -5.57 -11.28
CA GLN A 69 4.48 -4.99 -11.93
C GLN A 69 5.47 -6.08 -12.31
N PHE A 70 5.65 -6.28 -13.62
CA PHE A 70 6.60 -7.28 -14.13
C PHE A 70 8.04 -6.84 -13.89
N ARG A 71 8.85 -7.74 -13.33
CA ARG A 71 10.27 -7.47 -13.10
C ARG A 71 11.14 -8.32 -14.00
N TYR A 72 11.69 -7.69 -15.04
CA TYR A 72 12.57 -8.35 -16.01
C TYR A 72 13.99 -8.63 -15.48
N THR A 73 14.44 -7.87 -14.47
CA THR A 73 15.76 -8.03 -13.84
C THR A 73 15.66 -7.64 -12.35
N LYS A 74 16.26 -8.44 -11.46
CA LYS A 74 16.42 -8.08 -10.05
C LYS A 74 17.30 -6.82 -9.94
N GLY A 75 16.88 -5.83 -9.15
CA GLY A 75 17.61 -4.57 -8.92
C GLY A 75 17.22 -3.39 -9.81
N LYS A 76 16.12 -3.49 -10.58
CA LYS A 76 15.50 -2.32 -11.24
C LYS A 76 14.29 -1.84 -10.44
N ASN A 77 14.15 -0.52 -10.33
CA ASN A 77 13.16 0.19 -9.52
C ASN A 77 11.77 0.25 -10.19
N ALA A 78 11.33 -0.82 -10.84
CA ALA A 78 10.06 -0.84 -11.57
C ALA A 78 8.86 -0.75 -10.60
N THR A 79 8.91 -1.53 -9.51
CA THR A 79 7.92 -1.49 -8.43
C THR A 79 7.89 -0.10 -7.78
N ASP A 80 9.05 0.47 -7.46
CA ASP A 80 9.14 1.81 -6.85
C ASP A 80 8.56 2.88 -7.78
N SER A 81 8.91 2.83 -9.06
CA SER A 81 8.43 3.79 -10.06
C SER A 81 6.92 3.72 -10.21
N ALA A 82 6.35 2.51 -10.27
CA ALA A 82 4.91 2.32 -10.31
C ALA A 82 4.22 2.84 -9.05
N MET A 83 4.78 2.57 -7.87
CA MET A 83 4.24 3.05 -6.60
C MET A 83 4.29 4.58 -6.49
N ILE A 84 5.36 5.21 -6.96
CA ILE A 84 5.50 6.68 -6.99
C ILE A 84 4.49 7.31 -7.95
N ILE A 85 4.34 6.76 -9.17
CA ILE A 85 3.37 7.26 -10.15
C ILE A 85 1.96 7.17 -9.56
N ASP A 86 1.59 6.03 -9.00
CA ASP A 86 0.26 5.82 -8.44
C ASP A 86 0.02 6.71 -7.19
N ALA A 87 1.05 6.94 -6.37
CA ALA A 87 0.97 7.90 -5.26
C ALA A 87 0.70 9.33 -5.76
N MET A 88 1.34 9.74 -6.87
CA MET A 88 1.13 11.05 -7.48
C MET A 88 -0.27 11.17 -8.10
N ASP A 89 -0.78 10.12 -8.75
CA ASP A 89 -2.13 10.09 -9.31
C ASP A 89 -3.19 10.21 -8.20
N ILE A 90 -3.04 9.43 -7.12
CA ILE A 90 -3.90 9.51 -5.93
C ILE A 90 -3.87 10.92 -5.31
N LEU A 91 -2.68 11.54 -5.23
CA LEU A 91 -2.52 12.89 -4.70
C LEU A 91 -3.24 13.92 -5.59
N TYR A 92 -3.09 13.79 -6.90
CA TYR A 92 -3.73 14.67 -7.89
C TYR A 92 -5.25 14.59 -7.86
N GLU A 93 -5.81 13.40 -7.62
CA GLU A 93 -7.25 13.19 -7.48
C GLU A 93 -7.85 13.82 -6.20
N THR A 94 -7.03 14.24 -5.23
CA THR A 94 -7.47 14.83 -3.94
C THR A 94 -8.41 13.95 -3.11
N VAL A 95 -8.38 12.62 -3.35
CA VAL A 95 -9.26 11.64 -2.68
C VAL A 95 -8.79 11.27 -1.28
N VAL A 96 -7.51 11.48 -0.98
CA VAL A 96 -6.87 11.27 0.33
C VAL A 96 -6.15 12.53 0.80
N ASN A 97 -5.89 12.63 2.10
CA ASN A 97 -5.14 13.73 2.71
C ASN A 97 -3.84 13.26 3.40
N SER A 98 -3.55 11.96 3.35
CA SER A 98 -2.34 11.38 3.93
C SER A 98 -1.94 10.09 3.22
N PHE A 99 -0.65 9.75 3.30
CA PHE A 99 -0.08 8.54 2.75
C PHE A 99 0.67 7.77 3.84
N CYS A 100 0.52 6.44 3.83
CA CYS A 100 1.39 5.50 4.51
C CYS A 100 2.11 4.69 3.44
N LEU A 101 3.43 4.90 3.34
CA LEU A 101 4.29 4.22 2.38
C LEU A 101 5.11 3.16 3.12
N VAL A 102 5.02 1.92 2.69
CA VAL A 102 5.85 0.81 3.20
C VAL A 102 6.81 0.43 2.10
N SER A 103 8.06 0.85 2.24
CA SER A 103 9.14 0.71 1.26
C SER A 103 10.46 0.39 1.98
N SER A 104 11.46 -0.10 1.25
CA SER A 104 12.85 -0.28 1.73
C SER A 104 13.67 1.01 1.71
#